data_AF-A0A7W9DP56-F1
#
_entry.id   AF-A0A7W9DP56-F1
#
_cell.length_a   1.000
_cell.length_b   1.000
_cell.length_c   1.000
_cell.angle_alpha   90.00
_cell.angle_beta   90.00
_cell.angle_gamma   90.00
#
_symmetry.space_group_name_H-M   'P 1'
#
loop_
_entity.id
_entity.type
_entity.pdbx_description
1 polymer ?
#
loop_
_entity_poly.entity_id
_entity_poly.type
_entity_poly.pdbx_seq_one_letter_code
_entity_poly.pdbx_strand_id
1 'polypeptide(L)'
;MIVVEDLAVKNMVRNHKLAKAISDSGWGTFRRQLEYKTAKYGRHLIVIDRWYPSSRTCSACGHLLATLSLNTRHWTCPGCGTRHDRDINAAKNILAAGLAVSACGGDVRHSGSSRVRSPVKQEPQPAKVGIPRL
;
A
#
# COMPACT_ATOMS: atom_id res chain seq x y z
N MET A 1 6.36 6.56 15.10
CA MET A 1 6.37 6.44 13.63
C MET A 1 4.94 6.56 13.14
N ILE A 2 4.72 7.15 11.98
CA ILE A 2 3.42 7.20 11.29
C ILE A 2 3.60 6.49 9.95
N VAL A 3 2.65 5.64 9.57
CA VAL A 3 2.67 4.93 8.30
C VAL A 3 1.39 5.24 7.55
N VAL A 4 1.51 5.58 6.26
CA VAL A 4 0.37 5.80 5.37
C VAL A 4 0.62 5.14 4.02
N GLU A 5 -0.45 4.79 3.33
CA GLU A 5 -0.37 4.37 1.92
C GLU A 5 -0.19 5.58 0.99
N ASP A 6 0.53 5.36 -0.12
CA ASP A 6 0.57 6.30 -1.22
C ASP A 6 -0.78 6.30 -1.97
N LEU A 7 -1.43 7.46 -2.09
CA LEU A 7 -2.67 7.60 -2.84
C LEU A 7 -2.40 8.24 -4.20
N ALA A 8 -2.89 7.59 -5.26
CA ALA A 8 -2.86 8.11 -6.61
C ALA A 8 -3.94 9.19 -6.84
N VAL A 9 -3.96 10.26 -6.03
CA VAL A 9 -5.06 11.25 -5.99
C VAL A 9 -5.40 11.79 -7.38
N LYS A 10 -4.40 12.12 -8.20
CA LYS A 10 -4.58 12.58 -9.60
C LYS A 10 -5.34 11.57 -10.48
N ASN A 11 -5.18 10.27 -10.24
CA ASN A 11 -5.91 9.22 -10.95
C ASN A 11 -7.31 9.04 -10.35
N MET A 12 -7.44 9.12 -9.03
CA MET A 12 -8.72 8.94 -8.34
C MET A 12 -9.74 10.02 -8.75
N VAL A 13 -9.31 11.27 -8.92
CA VAL A 13 -10.18 12.37 -9.36
C VAL A 13 -10.67 12.25 -10.80
N ARG A 14 -10.12 11.31 -11.61
CA ARG A 14 -10.65 11.04 -12.96
C ARG A 14 -12.01 10.35 -12.94
N ASN A 15 -12.39 9.75 -11.80
CA ASN A 15 -13.74 9.24 -11.62
C ASN A 15 -14.68 10.41 -11.30
N HIS A 16 -15.41 10.90 -12.30
CA HIS A 16 -16.32 12.06 -12.16
C HIS A 16 -17.39 11.89 -11.07
N LYS A 17 -17.77 10.64 -10.72
CA LYS A 17 -18.73 10.40 -9.62
C LYS A 17 -18.14 10.66 -8.23
N LEU A 18 -16.81 10.53 -8.09
CA LEU A 18 -16.10 10.67 -6.81
C LEU A 18 -15.19 11.91 -6.76
N ALA A 19 -14.94 12.55 -7.90
CA ALA A 19 -13.96 13.62 -8.07
C ALA A 19 -14.12 14.76 -7.07
N LYS A 20 -15.37 15.23 -6.88
CA LYS A 20 -15.68 16.29 -5.92
C LYS A 20 -15.33 15.86 -4.49
N ALA A 21 -15.84 14.72 -4.03
CA ALA A 21 -15.59 14.21 -2.69
C ALA A 21 -14.09 14.00 -2.41
N ILE A 22 -13.35 13.46 -3.38
CA ILE A 22 -11.90 13.26 -3.27
C ILE A 22 -11.16 14.60 -3.20
N SER A 23 -11.57 15.58 -3.99
CA SER A 23 -10.94 16.91 -4.01
C SER A 23 -11.19 17.67 -2.71
N ASP A 24 -12.44 17.64 -2.22
CA ASP A 24 -12.85 18.28 -0.97
C ASP A 24 -12.15 17.66 0.26
N SER A 25 -11.68 16.41 0.16
CA SER A 25 -10.95 15.72 1.25
C SER A 25 -9.53 16.24 1.48
N GLY A 26 -8.93 16.99 0.54
CA GLY A 26 -7.63 17.62 0.76
C GLY A 26 -6.43 16.67 0.95
N TRP A 27 -6.46 15.47 0.34
CA TRP A 27 -5.45 14.41 0.55
C TRP A 27 -4.00 14.87 0.35
N GLY A 28 -3.74 15.71 -0.66
CA GLY A 28 -2.39 16.27 -0.88
C GLY A 28 -1.93 17.18 0.26
N THR A 29 -2.83 18.03 0.76
CA THR A 29 -2.55 18.90 1.92
C THR A 29 -2.35 18.08 3.18
N PHE A 30 -3.17 17.05 3.40
CA PHE A 30 -3.02 16.14 4.52
C PHE A 30 -1.65 15.45 4.52
N ARG A 31 -1.23 14.91 3.37
CA ARG A 31 0.09 14.31 3.20
C ARG A 31 1.23 15.29 3.49
N ARG A 32 1.15 16.51 2.95
CA ARG A 32 2.14 17.58 3.21
C ARG A 32 2.22 17.94 4.69
N GLN A 33 1.08 18.00 5.38
CA GLN A 33 1.03 18.28 6.82
C GLN A 33 1.65 17.17 7.65
N LEU A 34 1.46 15.90 7.26
CA LEU A 34 2.14 14.77 7.90
C LEU A 34 3.65 14.87 7.74
N GLU A 35 4.15 15.13 6.53
CA GLU A 35 5.59 15.30 6.27
C GLU A 35 6.19 16.43 7.12
N TYR A 36 5.56 17.60 7.08
CA TYR A 36 5.96 18.75 7.88
C TYR A 36 5.99 18.44 9.40
N LYS A 37 4.89 17.92 9.94
CA LYS A 37 4.76 17.71 11.38
C LYS A 37 5.66 16.58 11.88
N THR A 38 5.81 15.51 11.12
CA THR A 38 6.67 14.39 11.51
C THR A 38 8.14 14.82 11.55
N ALA A 39 8.61 15.57 10.56
CA ALA A 39 9.93 16.20 10.59
C ALA A 39 10.10 17.14 11.80
N LYS A 40 9.12 18.01 12.06
CA LYS A 40 9.15 18.95 13.20
C LYS A 40 9.30 18.24 14.56
N TYR A 41 8.67 17.08 14.74
CA TYR A 41 8.65 16.36 16.02
C TYR A 41 9.62 15.17 16.07
N GLY A 42 10.58 15.07 15.13
CA GLY A 42 11.54 13.96 15.10
C GLY A 42 10.87 12.58 14.98
N ARG A 43 9.75 12.50 14.25
CA ARG A 43 9.03 11.25 13.99
C ARG A 43 9.29 10.80 12.55
N HIS A 44 9.37 9.49 12.35
CA HIS A 44 9.43 8.91 11.00
C HIS A 44 8.04 8.82 10.37
N LEU A 45 7.93 9.26 9.11
CA LEU A 45 6.78 9.03 8.25
C LEU A 45 7.17 8.01 7.17
N ILE A 46 6.54 6.85 7.17
CA ILE A 46 6.74 5.83 6.15
C ILE A 46 5.57 5.88 5.17
N VAL A 47 5.91 5.88 3.88
CA VAL A 47 4.95 5.73 2.78
C VAL A 47 5.08 4.31 2.26
N ILE A 48 4.00 3.55 2.31
CA ILE A 48 3.96 2.24 1.67
C ILE A 48 3.42 2.36 0.24
N ASP A 49 3.76 1.39 -0.60
CA ASP A 49 3.34 1.36 -2.00
C ASP A 49 1.81 1.33 -2.15
N ARG A 50 1.31 2.06 -3.16
CA ARG A 50 -0.13 2.21 -3.44
C ARG A 50 -0.84 0.93 -3.86
N TRP A 51 -0.09 -0.06 -4.35
CA TRP A 51 -0.62 -1.35 -4.79
C TRP A 51 -0.63 -2.38 -3.67
N TYR A 52 -0.11 -2.04 -2.49
CA TYR A 52 -0.20 -2.89 -1.32
C TYR A 52 -1.68 -3.14 -0.98
N PRO A 53 -2.16 -4.40 -0.91
CA PRO A 53 -3.57 -4.72 -0.77
C PRO A 53 -4.09 -4.57 0.67
N SER A 54 -3.85 -3.41 1.29
CA SER A 54 -4.14 -3.11 2.71
C SER A 54 -5.54 -3.52 3.14
N SER A 55 -6.56 -3.18 2.36
CA SER A 55 -7.97 -3.49 2.68
C SER A 55 -8.42 -4.91 2.34
N ARG A 56 -7.70 -5.64 1.46
CA ARG A 56 -8.05 -6.99 0.99
C ARG A 56 -7.28 -8.10 1.70
N THR A 57 -6.16 -7.79 2.33
CA THR A 57 -5.39 -8.74 3.13
C THR A 57 -6.02 -8.89 4.51
N CYS A 58 -6.22 -10.11 4.99
CA CYS A 58 -6.63 -10.37 6.35
C CYS A 58 -5.47 -10.05 7.31
N SER A 59 -5.66 -9.10 8.21
CA SER A 59 -4.65 -8.76 9.22
C SER A 59 -4.43 -9.84 10.28
N ALA A 60 -5.30 -10.86 10.35
CA ALA A 60 -5.17 -11.97 11.31
C ALA A 60 -4.39 -13.17 10.74
N CYS A 61 -4.60 -13.53 9.47
CA CYS A 61 -4.00 -14.74 8.87
C CYS A 61 -3.29 -14.51 7.53
N GLY A 62 -3.29 -13.29 6.99
CA GLY A 62 -2.64 -12.95 5.72
C GLY A 62 -3.44 -13.33 4.47
N HIS A 63 -4.61 -13.97 4.58
CA HIS A 63 -5.44 -14.33 3.42
C HIS A 63 -5.77 -13.09 2.57
N LEU A 64 -5.51 -13.16 1.26
CA LEU A 64 -5.77 -12.09 0.32
C LEU A 64 -7.10 -12.32 -0.42
N LEU A 65 -8.07 -11.43 -0.20
CA LEU A 65 -9.31 -11.43 -0.97
C LEU A 65 -9.07 -11.11 -2.44
N ALA A 66 -9.67 -11.90 -3.32
CA ALA A 66 -9.64 -11.67 -4.78
C ALA A 66 -10.29 -10.32 -5.14
N THR A 67 -11.47 -10.04 -4.58
CA THR A 67 -12.22 -8.81 -4.83
C THR A 67 -12.81 -8.27 -3.53
N LEU A 68 -12.92 -6.94 -3.44
CA LEU A 68 -13.59 -6.25 -2.34
C LEU A 68 -14.23 -4.98 -2.90
N SER A 69 -15.54 -4.85 -2.75
CA SER A 69 -16.27 -3.70 -3.25
C SER A 69 -15.97 -2.45 -2.42
N LEU A 70 -16.00 -1.27 -3.05
CA LEU A 70 -15.76 0.01 -2.39
C LEU A 70 -16.79 0.31 -1.28
N ASN A 71 -18.01 -0.21 -1.39
CA ASN A 71 -19.07 -0.02 -0.39
C ASN A 71 -19.01 -1.02 0.78
N THR A 72 -18.15 -2.04 0.72
CA THR A 72 -18.02 -3.03 1.78
C THR A 72 -17.31 -2.39 2.99
N ARG A 73 -18.04 -2.22 4.10
CA ARG A 73 -17.47 -1.74 5.38
C ARG A 73 -16.99 -2.88 6.28
N HIS A 74 -17.64 -4.03 6.20
CA HIS A 74 -17.27 -5.21 6.97
C HIS A 74 -17.20 -6.43 6.06
N TRP A 75 -16.27 -7.34 6.35
CA TRP A 75 -16.15 -8.63 5.67
C TRP A 75 -15.61 -9.69 6.61
N THR A 76 -15.95 -10.94 6.36
CA THR A 76 -15.44 -12.09 7.12
C THR A 76 -14.36 -12.77 6.31
N CYS A 77 -13.20 -13.01 6.92
CA CYS A 77 -12.10 -13.69 6.24
C CYS A 77 -12.47 -15.15 5.95
N PRO A 78 -12.40 -15.59 4.68
CA PRO A 78 -12.68 -16.99 4.34
C PRO A 78 -11.54 -17.93 4.79
N GLY A 79 -10.34 -17.41 5.08
CA GLY A 79 -9.20 -18.21 5.54
C GLY A 79 -9.22 -18.52 7.04
N CYS A 80 -9.68 -17.60 7.90
CA CYS A 80 -9.64 -17.78 9.36
C CYS A 80 -10.93 -17.40 10.09
N GLY A 81 -11.98 -16.99 9.38
CA GLY A 81 -13.27 -16.62 9.98
C GLY A 81 -13.30 -15.29 10.71
N THR A 82 -12.18 -14.55 10.81
CA THR A 82 -12.15 -13.24 11.48
C THR A 82 -13.05 -12.23 10.77
N ARG A 83 -13.95 -11.57 11.52
CA ARG A 83 -14.74 -10.44 11.02
C ARG A 83 -13.94 -9.16 11.10
N HIS A 84 -13.81 -8.46 9.98
CA HIS A 84 -13.08 -7.21 9.85
C HIS A 84 -14.02 -6.03 9.66
N ASP A 85 -13.73 -4.92 10.34
CA ASP A 85 -13.98 -3.59 9.78
C ASP A 85 -12.86 -3.30 8.76
N ARG A 86 -13.24 -2.82 7.57
CA ARG A 86 -12.33 -2.64 6.43
C ARG A 86 -11.21 -1.65 6.74
N ASP A 87 -11.53 -0.54 7.41
CA ASP A 87 -10.58 0.55 7.64
C ASP A 87 -9.62 0.19 8.77
N ILE A 88 -10.12 -0.44 9.84
CA ILE A 88 -9.28 -0.98 10.93
C ILE A 88 -8.35 -2.08 10.40
N ASN A 89 -8.85 -2.97 9.56
CA ASN A 89 -8.02 -4.02 8.95
C ASN A 89 -6.94 -3.41 8.04
N ALA A 90 -7.29 -2.43 7.20
CA ALA A 90 -6.33 -1.73 6.38
C ALA A 90 -5.24 -1.03 7.21
N ALA A 91 -5.62 -0.35 8.29
CA ALA A 91 -4.67 0.30 9.20
C ALA A 91 -3.69 -0.69 9.83
N LYS A 92 -4.15 -1.88 10.26
CA LYS A 92 -3.28 -2.94 10.79
C LYS A 92 -2.28 -3.43 9.75
N ASN A 93 -2.73 -3.67 8.51
CA ASN A 93 -1.85 -4.10 7.43
C ASN A 93 -0.86 -3.01 7.01
N ILE A 94 -1.29 -1.75 6.97
CA ILE A 94 -0.42 -0.60 6.67
C ILE A 94 0.69 -0.49 7.72
N LEU A 95 0.34 -0.61 9.00
CA LEU A 95 1.33 -0.60 10.09
C LEU A 95 2.31 -1.77 9.94
N ALA A 96 1.82 -2.98 9.70
CA ALA A 96 2.67 -4.16 9.51
C ALA A 96 3.64 -3.98 8.34
N ALA A 97 3.17 -3.46 7.20
CA ALA A 97 4.02 -3.14 6.06
C ALA A 97 5.07 -2.08 6.38
N GLY A 98 4.69 -1.01 7.10
CA GLY A 98 5.64 0.02 7.51
C GLY A 98 6.70 -0.47 8.50
N LEU A 99 6.34 -1.35 9.43
CA LEU A 99 7.29 -2.00 10.33
C LEU A 99 8.28 -2.88 9.55
N ALA A 100 7.80 -3.63 8.55
CA ALA A 100 8.66 -4.42 7.68
C ALA A 100 9.66 -3.54 6.91
N VAL A 101 9.20 -2.41 6.36
CA VAL A 101 10.08 -1.43 5.69
C VAL A 101 11.15 -0.90 6.64
N SER A 102 10.74 -0.53 7.87
CA SER A 102 11.66 0.00 8.88
C SER A 102 12.69 -1.03 9.36
N ALA A 103 12.30 -2.30 9.50
CA ALA A 103 13.17 -3.36 9.98
C ALA A 103 14.19 -3.81 8.92
N CYS A 104 13.79 -3.84 7.65
CA CYS A 104 14.64 -4.29 6.54
C CYS A 104 15.55 -3.18 5.99
N GLY A 105 15.58 -1.99 6.60
CA GLY A 105 16.40 -0.87 6.13
C GLY A 105 16.00 -0.35 4.75
N GLY A 106 14.76 -0.62 4.30
CA GLY A 106 14.28 -0.12 3.03
C GLY A 106 14.21 1.40 3.09
N ASP A 107 14.96 2.08 2.21
CA ASP A 107 15.04 3.53 2.17
C ASP A 107 13.64 4.15 2.25
N VAL A 108 13.36 4.79 3.39
CA VAL A 108 12.21 5.67 3.53
C VAL A 108 12.40 6.73 2.46
N ARG A 109 11.52 6.78 1.45
CA ARG A 109 11.51 7.86 0.45
C ARG A 109 11.33 9.19 1.16
N HIS A 110 12.42 9.78 1.64
CA HIS A 110 12.49 11.20 1.92
C HIS A 110 12.26 11.88 0.59
N SER A 111 11.23 12.73 0.51
CA SER A 111 10.93 13.54 -0.65
C SER A 111 11.96 14.68 -0.80
N GLY A 112 13.24 14.31 -0.89
CA GLY A 112 14.30 15.11 -1.47
C GLY A 112 14.58 14.57 -2.87
N SER A 113 14.58 15.45 -3.86
CA SER A 113 14.86 15.14 -5.27
C SER A 113 16.05 14.18 -5.42
N SER A 114 15.78 12.92 -5.77
CA SER A 114 16.82 11.97 -6.15
C SER A 114 16.31 11.17 -7.34
N ARG A 115 16.88 11.48 -8.51
CA ARG A 115 16.73 10.71 -9.75
C ARG A 115 17.42 9.37 -9.56
N VAL A 116 16.81 8.43 -8.84
CA VAL A 116 17.31 7.06 -8.78
C VAL A 116 16.37 6.19 -9.61
N ARG A 117 16.91 5.64 -10.71
CA ARG A 117 16.20 4.69 -11.57
C ARG A 117 15.85 3.45 -10.75
N SER A 118 14.57 3.08 -10.76
CA SER A 118 14.11 1.79 -10.21
C SER A 118 14.79 0.63 -10.94
N PRO A 119 15.09 -0.50 -10.25
CA PRO A 119 15.61 -1.69 -10.90
C PRO A 119 14.56 -2.24 -11.87
N VAL A 120 14.97 -2.55 -13.10
CA VAL A 120 14.13 -3.21 -14.09
C VAL A 120 14.01 -4.69 -13.72
N LYS A 121 12.78 -5.20 -13.72
CA LYS A 121 12.44 -6.61 -13.58
C LYS A 121 13.16 -7.42 -14.68
N GLN A 122 14.03 -8.35 -14.29
CA GLN A 122 14.56 -9.36 -15.21
C GLN A 122 13.57 -10.54 -15.25
N GLU A 123 13.11 -10.89 -16.44
CA GLU A 123 12.38 -12.14 -16.67
C GLU A 123 13.39 -13.30 -16.78
N PRO A 124 13.14 -14.45 -16.12
CA PRO A 124 13.98 -15.62 -16.29
C PRO A 124 13.75 -16.24 -17.68
N GLN A 125 14.85 -16.61 -18.35
CA GLN A 125 14.78 -17.31 -19.64
C GLN A 125 14.21 -18.73 -19.47
N PRO A 126 13.38 -19.22 -20.41
CA PRO A 126 12.85 -20.57 -20.34
C PRO A 126 13.95 -21.60 -20.60
N ALA A 127 14.08 -22.57 -19.69
CA ALA A 127 14.95 -23.72 -19.86
C ALA A 127 14.44 -24.61 -21.00
N LYS A 128 15.30 -24.89 -21.99
CA LYS A 128 15.00 -25.87 -23.04
C LYS A 128 15.14 -27.27 -22.43
N VAL A 129 14.03 -27.99 -22.29
CA VAL A 129 14.04 -29.42 -21.97
C VAL A 129 14.50 -30.17 -23.22
N GLY A 130 15.68 -30.80 -23.13
CA GLY A 130 16.17 -31.73 -24.15
C GLY A 130 15.33 -33.01 -24.14
N ILE A 131 14.92 -33.45 -25.32
CA ILE A 131 14.18 -34.70 -25.53
C ILE A 131 15.16 -35.87 -25.34
N PRO A 132 14.85 -36.92 -24.54
CA PRO A 132 15.68 -38.11 -24.48
C PRO A 132 15.58 -38.89 -25.79
N ARG A 133 16.72 -39.20 -26.41
CA ARG A 133 16.78 -40.20 -27.49
C ARG A 133 16.69 -41.60 -26.86
N LEU A 134 15.79 -42.41 -27.40
CA LEU A 134 15.89 -43.88 -27.35
C LEU A 134 17.09 -44.34 -28.18
#